data_AF-A0A922D5Q8-F1
#
_entry.id   AF-A0A922D5Q8-F1
#
_cell.length_a   1.000
_cell.length_b   1.000
_cell.length_c   1.000
_cell.angle_alpha   90.00
_cell.angle_beta   90.00
_cell.angle_gamma   90.00
#
_symmetry.space_group_name_H-M   'P 1'
#
loop_
_entity.id
_entity.type
_entity.pdbx_description
1 polymer ?
#
loop_
_entity_poly.entity_id
_entity_poly.type
_entity_poly.pdbx_seq_one_letter_code
_entity_poly.pdbx_strand_id
1 'polypeptide(L)'
;AEEGIYTLNLNELHETAMDQLYPRRTIWMHVIKDVLMSLSGKTPSLYRHELLALIGSARGGKSLRVLPPRLLPRRFALTTRVPDTRGCTRCAVARSPYNGYKYLCGATPAGLFLMQWYDPLRKFMLLK
;
A
#
# COMPACT_ATOMS: atom_id res chain seq x y z
N ALA A 1 1.82 15.55 14.46
CA ALA A 1 2.95 14.79 13.90
C ALA A 1 2.71 14.58 12.42
N GLU A 2 3.76 14.68 11.61
CA GLU A 2 3.76 14.40 10.16
C GLU A 2 3.45 12.90 9.92
N GLU A 3 2.18 12.50 9.97
CA GLU A 3 1.76 11.11 9.81
C GLU A 3 1.74 10.70 8.32
N GLY A 4 2.41 9.61 7.96
CA GLY A 4 2.42 9.18 6.56
C GLY A 4 3.43 8.10 6.23
N ILE A 5 3.53 7.82 4.93
CA ILE A 5 4.59 7.04 4.33
C ILE A 5 5.56 8.02 3.70
N TYR A 6 6.85 7.88 4.02
CA TYR A 6 7.93 8.71 3.51
C TYR A 6 8.99 7.85 2.84
N THR A 7 9.76 8.44 1.95
CA THR A 7 10.97 7.84 1.41
C THR A 7 12.15 8.76 1.64
N LEU A 8 13.32 8.16 1.83
CA LEU A 8 14.59 8.86 1.95
C LEU A 8 15.56 8.25 0.95
N ASN A 9 16.22 9.08 0.14
CA ASN A 9 17.29 8.62 -0.73
C ASN A 9 18.61 8.64 0.03
N LEU A 10 19.18 7.46 0.28
CA LEU A 10 20.47 7.37 0.98
C LEU A 10 21.66 7.90 0.15
N ASN A 11 21.49 8.07 -1.16
CA ASN A 11 22.54 8.64 -2.03
C ASN A 11 22.52 10.18 -2.05
N GLU A 12 21.41 10.81 -1.63
CA GLU A 12 21.21 12.27 -1.64
C GLU A 12 21.03 12.79 -0.21
N LEU A 13 21.68 12.17 0.77
CA LEU A 13 21.58 12.54 2.19
C LEU A 13 21.87 14.02 2.46
N HIS A 14 22.68 14.66 1.60
CA HIS A 14 23.02 16.08 1.69
C HIS A 14 21.81 17.01 1.46
N GLU A 15 20.75 16.54 0.78
CA GLU A 15 19.52 17.32 0.58
C GLU A 15 18.62 17.30 1.84
N THR A 16 18.87 16.40 2.81
CA THR A 16 18.19 16.30 4.12
C THR A 16 16.65 16.33 4.11
N ALA A 17 16.03 16.08 2.96
CA ALA A 17 14.59 16.07 2.79
C ALA A 17 14.07 14.63 2.66
N MET A 18 13.03 14.31 3.43
CA MET A 18 12.22 13.11 3.18
C MET A 18 11.06 13.47 2.25
N ASP A 19 10.86 12.67 1.20
CA ASP A 19 9.72 12.86 0.31
C ASP A 19 8.49 12.15 0.88
N GLN A 20 7.40 12.90 1.09
CA GLN A 20 6.14 12.31 1.53
C GLN A 20 5.45 11.59 0.37
N LEU A 21 5.30 10.26 0.50
CA LEU A 21 4.66 9.40 -0.49
C LEU A 21 3.16 9.29 -0.30
N TYR A 22 2.70 9.19 0.96
CA TYR A 22 1.30 9.01 1.28
C TYR A 22 0.92 9.73 2.59
N PRO A 23 0.16 10.85 2.52
CA PRO A 23 -0.15 11.69 3.66
C PRO A 23 -1.34 11.14 4.46
N ARG A 24 -1.26 9.87 4.89
CA ARG A 24 -2.24 9.27 5.80
C ARG A 24 -1.55 8.46 6.88
N ARG A 25 -2.06 8.58 8.11
CA ARG A 25 -1.70 7.70 9.22
C ARG A 25 -1.61 6.27 8.77
N THR A 26 -0.44 5.68 8.90
CA THR A 26 -0.15 4.32 8.46
C THR A 26 0.44 3.57 9.63
N ILE A 27 -0.16 2.43 9.98
CA ILE A 27 0.18 1.66 11.18
C ILE A 27 0.85 0.33 10.84
N TRP A 28 0.84 -0.06 9.56
CA TRP A 28 1.49 -1.25 9.06
C TRP A 28 1.79 -1.09 7.57
N MET A 29 2.90 -1.66 7.13
CA MET A 29 3.31 -1.67 5.72
C MET A 29 4.00 -3.00 5.39
N HIS A 30 3.90 -3.42 4.14
CA HIS A 30 4.63 -4.57 3.61
C HIS A 30 4.88 -4.42 2.12
N VAL A 31 6.06 -4.77 1.65
CA VAL A 31 6.45 -4.66 0.24
C VAL A 31 6.66 -6.04 -0.37
N ILE A 32 6.06 -6.29 -1.53
CA ILE A 32 6.33 -7.45 -2.37
C ILE A 32 6.59 -6.96 -3.79
N LYS A 33 7.82 -7.16 -4.29
CA LYS A 33 8.27 -6.57 -5.57
C LYS A 33 8.02 -5.05 -5.53
N ASP A 34 7.37 -4.47 -6.55
CA ASP A 34 7.07 -3.04 -6.59
C ASP A 34 5.68 -2.68 -6.02
N VAL A 35 5.07 -3.58 -5.25
CA VAL A 35 3.77 -3.32 -4.62
C VAL A 35 3.96 -3.11 -3.14
N LEU A 36 3.62 -1.90 -2.68
CA LEU A 36 3.54 -1.57 -1.27
C LEU A 36 2.09 -1.76 -0.81
N MET A 37 1.90 -2.60 0.20
CA MET A 37 0.66 -2.72 0.95
C MET A 37 0.78 -1.88 2.21
N SER A 38 -0.30 -1.19 2.59
CA SER A 38 -0.34 -0.42 3.83
C SER A 38 -1.68 -0.57 4.53
N LEU A 39 -1.67 -0.41 5.86
CA LEU A 39 -2.87 -0.27 6.66
C LEU A 39 -2.95 1.19 7.13
N SER A 40 -3.86 1.96 6.54
CA SER A 40 -3.85 3.41 6.68
C SER A 40 -5.23 4.05 6.86
N GLY A 41 -5.25 5.23 7.48
CA GLY A 41 -6.43 6.08 7.71
C GLY A 41 -6.93 6.09 9.17
N LYS A 42 -7.86 7.02 9.48
CA LYS A 42 -8.48 7.14 10.81
C LYS A 42 -9.27 5.89 11.20
N THR A 43 -10.01 5.32 10.25
CA THR A 43 -10.55 3.96 10.31
C THR A 43 -9.71 3.13 9.34
N PRO A 44 -8.69 2.38 9.82
CA PRO A 44 -7.70 1.83 8.92
C PRO A 44 -8.32 0.86 7.91
N SER A 45 -7.79 0.86 6.70
CA SER A 45 -8.14 -0.10 5.64
C SER A 45 -6.86 -0.48 4.91
N LEU A 46 -6.86 -1.64 4.26
CA LEU A 46 -5.74 -2.01 3.40
C LEU A 46 -5.74 -1.14 2.13
N TYR A 47 -4.57 -0.63 1.79
CA TYR A 47 -4.30 0.04 0.52
C TYR A 47 -3.18 -0.70 -0.22
N ARG A 48 -3.30 -0.70 -1.54
CA ARG A 48 -2.28 -1.15 -2.49
C ARG A 48 -1.73 0.09 -3.19
N HIS A 49 -0.41 0.21 -3.20
CA HIS A 49 0.31 1.28 -3.85
C HIS A 49 1.26 0.72 -4.92
N GLU A 50 1.30 1.37 -6.09
CA GLU A 50 2.35 1.15 -7.09
C GLU A 50 3.61 1.88 -6.63
N LEU A 51 4.55 1.19 -5.98
CA LEU A 51 5.63 1.80 -5.20
C LEU A 51 6.52 2.71 -6.06
N LEU A 52 6.98 2.22 -7.21
CA LEU A 52 7.88 2.99 -8.10
C LEU A 52 7.20 4.25 -8.63
N ALA A 53 5.93 4.15 -9.02
CA ALA A 53 5.17 5.29 -9.51
C ALA A 53 4.82 6.29 -8.40
N LEU A 54 4.65 5.80 -7.15
CA LEU A 54 4.45 6.65 -5.98
C LEU A 54 5.71 7.47 -5.67
N ILE A 55 6.89 6.85 -5.69
CA ILE A 55 8.19 7.53 -5.51
C ILE A 55 8.43 8.54 -6.63
N GLY A 56 8.23 8.14 -7.89
CA GLY A 56 8.39 9.03 -9.03
C GLY A 56 7.46 10.26 -8.99
N SER A 57 6.24 10.10 -8.47
CA SER A 57 5.32 11.23 -8.30
C SER A 57 5.72 12.19 -7.17
N ALA A 58 6.46 11.73 -6.16
CA ALA A 58 6.87 12.60 -5.05
C ALA A 58 8.06 13.48 -5.45
N ARG A 59 8.98 12.96 -6.28
CA ARG A 59 10.18 13.66 -6.76
C ARG A 59 9.96 14.58 -7.97
N GLY A 60 8.77 15.15 -8.12
CA GLY A 60 8.48 16.08 -9.22
C GLY A 60 8.36 15.46 -10.61
N GLY A 61 8.37 14.12 -10.74
CA GLY A 61 7.94 13.46 -11.96
C GLY A 61 6.51 13.86 -12.26
N LYS A 62 6.25 14.39 -13.47
CA LYS A 62 4.91 14.76 -13.98
C LYS A 62 4.01 13.51 -14.07
N SER A 63 3.60 12.98 -12.93
CA SER A 63 2.49 12.05 -12.83
C SER A 63 1.24 12.78 -13.30
N LEU A 64 0.31 12.06 -13.91
CA LEU A 64 -0.98 12.47 -14.49
C LEU A 64 -1.95 13.21 -13.53
N ARG A 65 -1.46 14.02 -12.59
CA ARG A 65 -2.18 14.97 -11.73
C ARG A 65 -2.84 16.13 -12.52
N VAL A 66 -3.11 15.94 -13.81
CA VAL A 66 -3.98 16.84 -14.58
C VAL A 66 -5.45 16.58 -14.24
N LEU A 67 -5.78 15.37 -13.73
CA LEU A 67 -7.14 15.01 -13.36
C LEU A 67 -7.32 14.92 -11.83
N PRO A 68 -8.41 15.47 -11.28
CA PRO A 68 -8.82 15.23 -9.89
C PRO A 68 -8.88 13.72 -9.59
N PRO A 69 -8.57 13.26 -8.36
CA PRO A 69 -8.64 11.85 -7.99
C PRO A 69 -10.00 11.19 -8.24
N ARG A 70 -11.07 11.98 -8.35
CA ARG A 70 -12.44 11.52 -8.64
C ARG A 70 -12.68 11.21 -10.12
N LEU A 71 -11.86 11.74 -11.02
CA LEU A 71 -11.99 11.59 -12.48
C LEU A 71 -10.93 10.65 -13.09
N LEU A 72 -9.91 10.24 -12.32
CA LEU A 72 -8.98 9.22 -12.79
C LEU A 72 -9.64 7.84 -12.82
N PRO A 73 -9.63 7.14 -13.97
CA PRO A 73 -10.02 5.74 -14.00
C PRO A 73 -9.21 4.94 -12.99
N ARG A 74 -9.89 4.08 -12.20
CA ARG A 74 -9.26 3.27 -11.13
C ARG A 74 -8.02 2.49 -11.57
N ARG A 75 -7.96 2.08 -12.85
CA ARG A 75 -6.82 1.39 -13.47
C ARG A 75 -5.52 2.21 -13.49
N PHE A 76 -5.60 3.53 -13.35
CA PHE A 76 -4.45 4.43 -13.32
C PHE A 76 -4.18 5.00 -11.92
N ALA A 77 -4.93 4.56 -10.91
CA ALA A 77 -4.75 5.04 -9.55
C ALA A 77 -3.48 4.43 -8.94
N LEU A 78 -2.51 5.30 -8.60
CA LEU A 78 -1.27 4.92 -7.90
C LEU A 78 -1.52 4.26 -6.55
N THR A 79 -2.67 4.55 -5.94
CA THR A 79 -3.11 4.01 -4.66
C THR A 79 -4.55 3.58 -4.77
N THR A 80 -4.84 2.34 -4.40
CA THR A 80 -6.18 1.77 -4.43
C THR A 80 -6.51 1.15 -3.07
N ARG A 81 -7.71 1.42 -2.57
CA ARG A 81 -8.20 0.80 -1.34
C ARG A 81 -8.67 -0.62 -1.65
N VAL A 82 -8.27 -1.59 -0.83
CA VAL A 82 -8.76 -2.97 -0.92
C VAL A 82 -10.18 -3.03 -0.32
N PRO A 83 -11.19 -3.52 -1.06
CA PRO A 83 -12.56 -3.66 -0.55
C PRO A 83 -12.62 -4.51 0.72
N ASP A 84 -13.65 -4.30 1.54
CA ASP A 84 -14.00 -5.15 2.68
C ASP A 84 -12.91 -5.30 3.76
N THR A 85 -11.97 -4.35 3.83
CA THR A 85 -10.89 -4.31 4.82
C THR A 85 -11.03 -3.16 5.81
N ARG A 86 -12.20 -2.49 5.84
CA ARG A 86 -12.46 -1.34 6.72
C ARG A 86 -12.42 -1.76 8.19
N GLY A 87 -11.73 -0.98 9.00
CA GLY A 87 -11.63 -1.25 10.44
C GLY A 87 -10.61 -2.34 10.76
N CYS A 88 -9.78 -2.75 9.78
CA CYS A 88 -8.70 -3.67 10.05
C CYS A 88 -7.71 -3.04 11.06
N THR A 89 -7.40 -3.75 12.14
CA THR A 89 -6.58 -3.24 13.26
C THR A 89 -5.17 -3.78 13.23
N ARG A 90 -4.97 -4.98 12.69
CA ARG A 90 -3.66 -5.63 12.54
C ARG A 90 -3.61 -6.39 11.22
N CYS A 91 -2.44 -6.38 10.60
CA CYS A 91 -2.13 -7.19 9.42
C CYS A 91 -0.82 -7.93 9.63
N ALA A 92 -0.70 -9.12 9.04
CA ALA A 92 0.55 -9.85 8.95
C ALA A 92 0.64 -10.53 7.58
N VAL A 93 1.86 -10.63 7.06
CA VAL A 93 2.15 -11.41 5.85
C VAL A 93 3.09 -12.55 6.22
N ALA A 94 2.73 -13.77 5.86
CA ALA A 94 3.53 -14.97 6.10
C ALA A 94 3.66 -15.79 4.82
N ARG A 95 4.79 -16.49 4.66
CA ARG A 95 4.97 -17.49 3.60
C ARG A 95 4.59 -18.86 4.15
N SER A 96 3.68 -19.56 3.49
CA SER A 96 3.32 -20.93 3.86
C SER A 96 4.49 -21.87 3.58
N PRO A 97 4.89 -22.71 4.56
CA PRO A 97 5.94 -23.70 4.35
C PRO A 97 5.50 -24.86 3.44
N TYR A 98 4.19 -25.09 3.31
CA TYR A 98 3.64 -26.24 2.60
C TYR A 98 3.59 -26.04 1.08
N ASN A 99 3.26 -24.83 0.62
CA ASN A 99 3.10 -24.53 -0.81
C ASN A 99 3.92 -23.32 -1.28
N GLY A 100 4.65 -22.66 -0.38
CA GLY A 100 5.48 -21.51 -0.68
C GLY A 100 4.71 -20.22 -1.00
N TYR A 101 3.38 -20.21 -0.96
CA TYR A 101 2.59 -19.02 -1.23
C TYR A 101 2.65 -18.02 -0.07
N LYS A 102 2.52 -16.74 -0.40
CA LYS A 102 2.45 -15.66 0.59
C LYS A 102 0.99 -15.36 0.91
N TYR A 103 0.67 -15.30 2.19
CA TYR A 103 -0.66 -15.01 2.69
C TYR A 103 -0.64 -13.74 3.52
N LEU A 104 -1.62 -12.87 3.29
CA LEU A 104 -1.90 -11.71 4.13
C LEU A 104 -3.13 -12.02 4.97
N CYS A 105 -2.98 -11.97 6.28
CA CYS A 105 -4.08 -12.05 7.23
C CYS A 105 -4.33 -10.67 7.84
N GLY A 106 -5.59 -10.29 7.97
CA GLY A 106 -5.99 -9.06 8.67
C GLY A 106 -7.15 -9.29 9.61
N ALA A 107 -7.12 -8.59 10.74
CA ALA A 107 -8.12 -8.67 11.78
C ALA A 107 -9.02 -7.43 11.79
N THR A 108 -10.32 -7.63 11.72
CA THR A 108 -11.37 -6.61 11.81
C THR A 108 -12.29 -6.91 12.99
N PRO A 109 -13.13 -5.96 13.43
CA PRO A 109 -14.16 -6.25 14.44
C PRO A 109 -15.15 -7.34 14.02
N ALA A 110 -15.36 -7.54 12.71
CA ALA A 110 -16.27 -8.56 12.17
C ALA A 110 -15.63 -9.95 12.03
N GLY A 111 -14.30 -10.06 12.22
CA GLY A 111 -13.57 -11.31 12.07
C GLY A 111 -12.24 -11.14 11.32
N LEU A 112 -11.71 -12.27 10.85
CA LEU A 112 -10.44 -12.36 10.12
C LEU A 112 -10.71 -12.49 8.62
N PHE A 113 -9.85 -11.91 7.80
CA PHE A 113 -9.77 -12.21 6.38
C PHE A 113 -8.38 -12.75 6.03
N LEU A 114 -8.35 -13.67 5.07
CA LEU A 114 -7.12 -14.25 4.54
C LEU A 114 -7.07 -14.05 3.03
N MET A 115 -5.96 -13.50 2.56
CA MET A 115 -5.72 -13.26 1.14
C MET A 115 -4.42 -13.94 0.70
N GLN A 116 -4.38 -14.48 -0.50
CA GLN A 116 -3.18 -15.05 -1.09
C GLN A 116 -2.58 -14.09 -2.12
N TRP A 117 -1.25 -13.93 -2.11
CA TRP A 117 -0.54 -13.21 -3.16
C TRP A 117 -0.65 -13.98 -4.48
N TYR A 118 -1.23 -13.34 -5.49
CA TYR A 118 -1.28 -13.87 -6.85
C TYR A 118 -0.32 -13.10 -7.74
N ASP A 119 0.81 -13.74 -8.07
CA ASP A 119 1.92 -13.12 -8.77
C ASP A 119 1.54 -12.55 -10.16
N PRO A 120 0.75 -13.24 -11.00
CA PRO A 120 0.37 -12.72 -12.31
C PRO A 120 -0.42 -11.40 -12.26
N LEU A 121 -1.21 -11.18 -11.20
CA LEU A 121 -1.96 -9.93 -11.00
C LEU A 121 -1.29 -8.96 -10.04
N ARG A 122 -0.13 -9.33 -9.47
CA ARG A 122 0.63 -8.53 -8.50
C ARG A 122 -0.28 -7.96 -7.40
N LYS A 123 -1.15 -8.81 -6.84
CA LYS A 123 -2.11 -8.40 -5.80
C LYS A 123 -2.48 -9.56 -4.87
N PHE A 124 -2.93 -9.20 -3.68
CA PHE A 124 -3.57 -10.12 -2.75
C PHE A 124 -5.02 -10.37 -3.17
N MET A 125 -5.40 -11.64 -3.26
CA MET A 125 -6.73 -12.11 -3.63
C MET A 125 -7.38 -12.75 -2.41
N LEU A 126 -8.61 -12.36 -2.10
CA LEU A 126 -9.38 -12.99 -1.02
C LEU A 126 -9.59 -14.47 -1.32
N LEU A 127 -9.30 -15.31 -0.34
CA LEU A 127 -9.64 -16.73 -0.39
C LEU A 127 -11.08 -16.88 0.09
N LYS A 128 -11.90 -17.58 -0.68
CA LYS A 128 -13.25 -18.00 -0.28
C LYS A 128 -13.20 -19.42 0.26
#